data_AF-M6ECP9-F1
#
_entry.id   AF-M6ECP9-F1
#
_cell.length_a   1.000
_cell.length_b   1.000
_cell.length_c   1.000
_cell.angle_alpha   90.00
_cell.angle_beta   90.00
_cell.angle_gamma   90.00
#
_symmetry.space_group_name_H-M   'P 1'
#
loop_
_entity.id
_entity.type
_entity.pdbx_description
1 polymer ?
#
loop_
_entity_poly.entity_id
_entity_poly.type
_entity_poly.pdbx_seq_one_letter_code
_entity_poly.pdbx_strand_id
1 'polypeptide(L)'
;MKEVELKKKLESITFQVTLGVVQRIREGDLEFVSHLPGLFSLLLGIEEESKRVAILRKLLLYIYWARDLKPTELKRVLAISKLEQYEELTMTTAERLISEGIQQGIEQGKIETARNMLSEDIQLEAVLRITGLSKQDLKDHGVI
;
A
#
# COMPACT_ATOMS: atom_id res chain seq x y z
N MET A 1 4.08 23.09 27.46
CA MET A 1 5.02 22.01 27.83
C MET A 1 4.45 20.62 27.52
N LYS A 2 3.28 20.23 28.07
CA LYS A 2 2.63 18.92 27.80
C LYS A 2 2.44 18.59 26.31
N GLU A 3 1.97 19.55 25.52
CA GLU A 3 1.71 19.31 24.08
C GLU A 3 3.00 19.02 23.28
N VAL A 4 4.07 19.75 23.56
CA VAL A 4 5.39 19.54 22.92
C VAL A 4 5.95 18.16 23.26
N GLU A 5 5.75 17.71 24.50
CA GLU A 5 6.17 16.40 24.96
C GLU A 5 5.37 15.26 24.32
N LEU A 6 4.05 15.40 24.23
CA LEU A 6 3.18 14.46 23.51
C LEU A 6 3.54 14.36 22.03
N LYS A 7 3.85 15.49 21.38
CA LYS A 7 4.30 15.52 19.99
C LYS A 7 5.62 14.78 19.80
N LYS A 8 6.62 15.03 20.66
CA LYS A 8 7.91 14.30 20.62
C LYS A 8 7.74 12.80 20.85
N LYS A 9 6.84 12.40 21.75
CA LYS A 9 6.52 10.99 22.00
C LYS A 9 5.90 10.34 20.76
N LEU A 10 4.92 11.00 20.14
CA LEU A 10 4.31 10.55 18.89
C LEU A 10 5.36 10.37 17.78
N GLU A 11 6.21 11.37 17.56
CA GLU A 11 7.27 11.36 16.55
C GLU A 11 8.26 10.22 16.80
N SER A 12 8.69 10.04 18.05
CA SER A 12 9.59 8.96 18.47
C SER A 12 9.00 7.58 18.19
N ILE A 13 7.75 7.33 18.62
CA ILE A 13 7.05 6.05 18.36
C ILE A 13 6.91 5.83 16.86
N THR A 14 6.43 6.84 16.12
CA THR A 14 6.23 6.72 14.67
C THR A 14 7.54 6.36 13.96
N PHE A 15 8.64 7.01 14.34
CA PHE A 15 9.96 6.73 13.79
C PHE A 15 10.43 5.30 14.12
N GLN A 16 10.33 4.88 15.39
CA GLN A 16 10.75 3.54 15.83
C GLN A 16 9.99 2.43 15.09
N VAL A 17 8.67 2.53 14.99
CA VAL A 17 7.85 1.52 14.31
C VAL A 17 8.15 1.51 12.82
N THR A 18 8.18 2.68 12.18
CA THR A 18 8.42 2.77 10.73
C THR A 18 9.80 2.26 10.36
N LEU A 19 10.85 2.73 11.04
CA LEU A 19 12.21 2.28 10.77
C LEU A 19 12.37 0.80 11.09
N GLY A 20 11.78 0.33 12.19
CA GLY A 20 11.83 -1.08 12.58
C GLY A 20 11.24 -2.02 11.53
N VAL A 21 10.13 -1.63 10.90
CA VAL A 21 9.52 -2.36 9.77
C VAL A 21 10.42 -2.29 8.53
N VAL A 22 10.87 -1.09 8.15
CA VAL A 22 11.70 -0.89 6.94
C VAL A 22 13.00 -1.67 6.99
N GLN A 23 13.69 -1.70 8.14
CA GLN A 23 14.94 -2.43 8.29
C GLN A 23 14.79 -3.94 8.09
N ARG A 24 13.60 -4.46 8.40
CA ARG A 24 13.31 -5.90 8.43
C ARG A 24 12.54 -6.38 7.21
N ILE A 25 12.08 -5.47 6.35
CA ILE A 25 11.20 -5.78 5.22
C ILE A 25 11.83 -6.69 4.16
N ARG A 26 13.12 -7.03 4.27
CA ARG A 26 13.83 -7.96 3.39
C ARG A 26 14.24 -9.27 4.06
N GLU A 27 13.93 -9.45 5.34
CA GLU A 27 14.15 -10.71 6.07
C GLU A 27 13.23 -11.82 5.53
N GLY A 28 13.41 -13.07 5.94
CA GLY A 28 12.45 -14.13 5.58
C GLY A 28 11.06 -13.85 6.17
N ASP A 29 9.97 -14.39 5.58
CA ASP A 29 8.60 -14.08 6.04
C ASP A 29 8.37 -14.42 7.51
N LEU A 30 8.87 -15.57 7.97
CA LEU A 30 8.75 -15.97 9.37
C LEU A 30 9.52 -15.03 10.31
N GLU A 31 10.74 -14.66 9.95
CA GLU A 31 11.58 -13.74 10.73
C GLU A 31 10.92 -12.37 10.82
N PHE A 32 10.55 -11.82 9.65
CA PHE A 32 9.88 -10.52 9.55
C PHE A 32 8.60 -10.48 10.40
N VAL A 33 7.70 -11.44 10.22
CA VAL A 33 6.42 -11.53 10.96
C VAL A 33 6.65 -11.68 12.46
N SER A 34 7.72 -12.38 12.89
CA SER A 34 8.03 -12.54 14.32
C SER A 34 8.40 -11.23 15.02
N HIS A 35 8.92 -10.24 14.28
CA HIS A 35 9.30 -8.93 14.82
C HIS A 35 8.14 -7.95 14.89
N LEU A 36 7.12 -8.11 14.04
CA LEU A 36 6.02 -7.16 13.93
C LEU A 36 5.24 -6.95 15.23
N PRO A 37 4.92 -7.98 16.06
CA PRO A 37 4.14 -7.76 17.26
C PRO A 37 4.79 -6.79 18.25
N GLY A 38 6.10 -6.91 18.43
CA GLY A 38 6.86 -6.00 19.29
C GLY A 38 6.81 -4.57 18.77
N LEU A 39 7.04 -4.37 17.47
CA LEU A 39 6.98 -3.06 16.83
C LEU A 39 5.58 -2.44 16.90
N PHE A 40 4.55 -3.20 16.54
CA PHE A 40 3.18 -2.71 16.48
C PHE A 40 2.63 -2.40 17.87
N SER A 41 3.03 -3.13 18.91
CA SER A 41 2.62 -2.82 20.29
C SER A 41 3.00 -1.40 20.74
N LEU A 42 4.08 -0.82 20.18
CA LEU A 42 4.50 0.56 20.49
C LEU A 42 3.45 1.60 20.07
N LEU A 43 2.61 1.29 19.06
CA LEU A 43 1.54 2.16 18.59
C LEU A 43 0.47 2.41 19.67
N LEU A 44 0.35 1.53 20.68
CA LEU A 44 -0.51 1.76 21.84
C LEU A 44 -0.07 2.96 22.69
N GLY A 45 1.22 3.34 22.60
CA GLY A 45 1.74 4.52 23.27
C GLY A 45 1.29 5.86 22.66
N ILE A 46 0.61 5.82 21.51
CA ILE A 46 -0.01 6.97 20.85
C ILE A 46 -1.45 7.10 21.38
N GLU A 47 -1.73 8.17 22.11
CA GLU A 47 -3.06 8.38 22.73
C GLU A 47 -4.15 8.64 21.69
N GLU A 48 -3.83 9.40 20.65
CA GLU A 48 -4.79 9.77 19.61
C GLU A 48 -5.01 8.64 18.61
N GLU A 49 -6.19 8.03 18.66
CA GLU A 49 -6.55 6.88 17.83
C GLU A 49 -6.49 7.16 16.33
N SER A 50 -6.94 8.33 15.87
CA SER A 50 -6.90 8.72 14.46
C SER A 50 -5.48 8.67 13.89
N LYS A 51 -4.49 9.13 14.66
CA LYS A 51 -3.06 9.09 14.31
C LYS A 51 -2.53 7.66 14.32
N ARG A 52 -2.91 6.86 15.31
CA ARG A 52 -2.55 5.43 15.39
C ARG A 52 -3.04 4.67 14.15
N VAL A 53 -4.32 4.84 13.81
CA VAL A 53 -4.94 4.23 12.62
C VAL A 53 -4.26 4.69 11.34
N ALA A 54 -3.96 5.99 11.21
CA ALA A 54 -3.27 6.53 10.05
C ALA A 54 -1.87 5.93 9.85
N ILE A 55 -1.10 5.77 10.94
CA ILE A 55 0.23 5.14 10.89
C ILE A 55 0.09 3.66 10.54
N LEU A 56 -0.79 2.93 11.23
CA LEU A 56 -0.99 1.50 11.00
C LEU A 56 -1.41 1.23 9.55
N ARG A 57 -2.33 2.01 8.98
CA ARG A 57 -2.76 1.88 7.58
C ARG A 57 -1.62 2.08 6.60
N LYS A 58 -0.73 3.05 6.83
CA LYS A 58 0.45 3.27 5.98
C LYS A 58 1.44 2.12 6.06
N LEU A 59 1.65 1.57 7.26
CA LEU A 59 2.51 0.40 7.47
C LEU A 59 1.95 -0.84 6.76
N LEU A 60 0.66 -1.13 6.93
CA LEU A 60 0.00 -2.26 6.26
C LEU A 60 0.11 -2.12 4.74
N LEU A 61 -0.11 -0.92 4.20
CA LEU A 61 0.03 -0.66 2.76
C LEU A 61 1.46 -0.94 2.29
N TYR A 62 2.46 -0.43 3.00
CA TYR A 62 3.86 -0.66 2.66
C TYR A 62 4.24 -2.15 2.73
N ILE A 63 3.75 -2.86 3.76
CA ILE A 63 4.01 -4.29 3.95
C ILE A 63 3.43 -5.08 2.79
N TYR A 64 2.15 -4.90 2.45
CA TYR A 64 1.54 -5.61 1.31
C TYR A 64 2.14 -5.21 -0.04
N TRP A 65 2.60 -3.96 -0.19
CA TRP A 65 3.29 -3.55 -1.40
C TRP A 65 4.65 -4.24 -1.55
N ALA A 66 5.38 -4.43 -0.45
CA ALA A 66 6.71 -5.02 -0.46
C ALA A 66 6.71 -6.55 -0.34
N ARG A 67 5.61 -7.16 0.12
CA ARG A 67 5.54 -8.58 0.52
C ARG A 67 4.18 -9.17 0.16
N ASP A 68 4.17 -10.43 -0.26
CA ASP A 68 2.96 -11.20 -0.55
C ASP A 68 2.41 -11.89 0.72
N LEU A 69 2.17 -11.10 1.77
CA LEU A 69 1.60 -11.62 3.02
C LEU A 69 0.07 -11.73 2.92
N LYS A 70 -0.50 -12.77 3.50
CA LYS A 70 -1.95 -12.92 3.57
C LYS A 70 -2.53 -12.05 4.69
N PRO A 71 -3.75 -11.50 4.52
CA PRO A 71 -4.41 -10.75 5.60
C PRO A 71 -4.51 -11.53 6.91
N THR A 72 -4.69 -12.85 6.84
CA THR A 72 -4.77 -13.72 8.02
C THR A 72 -3.49 -13.74 8.86
N GLU A 73 -2.32 -13.55 8.24
CA GLU A 73 -1.04 -13.49 8.94
C GLU A 73 -0.92 -12.18 9.72
N LEU A 74 -1.29 -11.06 9.10
CA LEU A 74 -1.27 -9.75 9.75
C LEU A 74 -2.36 -9.59 10.81
N LYS A 75 -3.53 -10.23 10.66
CA LYS A 75 -4.54 -10.28 11.74
C LYS A 75 -3.99 -10.92 13.01
N ARG A 76 -3.27 -12.05 12.89
CA ARG A 76 -2.60 -12.67 14.05
C ARG A 76 -1.58 -11.74 14.69
N VAL A 77 -0.78 -11.04 13.89
CA VAL A 77 0.16 -10.02 14.38
C VAL A 77 -0.57 -8.94 15.18
N LEU A 78 -1.68 -8.41 14.66
CA LEU A 78 -2.47 -7.38 15.35
C LEU A 78 -3.03 -7.90 16.68
N ALA A 79 -3.58 -9.12 16.71
CA ALA A 79 -4.06 -9.72 17.95
C ALA A 79 -2.95 -9.85 19.01
N ILE A 80 -1.76 -10.34 18.63
CA ILE A 80 -0.61 -10.44 19.56
C ILE A 80 -0.13 -9.05 20.02
N SER A 81 -0.30 -8.04 19.16
CA SER A 81 0.07 -6.64 19.46
C SER A 81 -0.96 -5.90 20.32
N LYS A 82 -2.08 -6.53 20.69
CA LYS A 82 -3.25 -5.90 21.32
C LYS A 82 -3.88 -4.80 20.46
N LEU A 83 -3.95 -5.06 19.16
CA LEU A 83 -4.50 -4.19 18.12
C LEU A 83 -5.63 -4.90 17.34
N GLU A 84 -6.27 -5.91 17.91
CA GLU A 84 -7.32 -6.74 17.30
C GLU A 84 -8.51 -5.92 16.78
N GLN A 85 -8.82 -4.79 17.43
CA GLN A 85 -9.86 -3.86 16.97
C GLN A 85 -9.57 -3.23 15.59
N TYR A 86 -8.34 -3.35 15.09
CA TYR A 86 -7.91 -2.84 13.79
C TYR A 86 -7.76 -3.93 12.73
N GLU A 87 -8.23 -5.16 12.99
CA GLU A 87 -8.13 -6.27 12.04
C GLU A 87 -8.77 -5.97 10.67
N GLU A 88 -9.86 -5.21 10.63
CA GLU A 88 -10.51 -4.80 9.37
C GLU A 88 -9.60 -3.93 8.49
N LEU A 89 -8.63 -3.20 9.07
CA LEU A 89 -7.66 -2.43 8.30
C LEU A 89 -6.79 -3.33 7.41
N THR A 90 -6.55 -4.58 7.82
CA THR A 90 -5.75 -5.53 7.04
C THR A 90 -6.48 -5.94 5.75
N MET A 91 -7.78 -6.22 5.83
CA MET A 91 -8.59 -6.65 4.69
C MET A 91 -8.81 -5.49 3.72
N THR A 92 -9.28 -4.36 4.24
CA THR A 92 -9.56 -3.17 3.41
C THR A 92 -8.31 -2.62 2.71
N THR A 93 -7.13 -2.75 3.31
CA THR A 93 -5.87 -2.34 2.67
C THR A 93 -5.46 -3.31 1.56
N ALA A 94 -5.63 -4.63 1.75
CA ALA A 94 -5.36 -5.63 0.72
C ALA A 94 -6.35 -5.49 -0.46
N GLU A 95 -7.64 -5.35 -0.20
CA GLU A 95 -8.67 -5.13 -1.21
C GLU A 95 -8.38 -3.89 -2.06
N ARG A 96 -7.97 -2.79 -1.42
CA ARG A 96 -7.57 -1.58 -2.13
C ARG A 96 -6.39 -1.82 -3.07
N LEU A 97 -5.34 -2.52 -2.62
CA LEU A 97 -4.19 -2.84 -3.47
C LEU A 97 -4.56 -3.74 -4.64
N ILE A 98 -5.43 -4.74 -4.42
CA ILE A 98 -5.93 -5.60 -5.49
C ILE A 98 -6.70 -4.76 -6.52
N SER A 99 -7.57 -3.86 -6.06
CA SER A 99 -8.34 -2.96 -6.94
C SER A 99 -7.42 -2.03 -7.75
N GLU A 100 -6.42 -1.41 -7.10
CA GLU A 100 -5.41 -0.58 -7.77
C GLU A 100 -4.62 -1.39 -8.81
N GLY A 101 -4.22 -2.62 -8.49
CA GLY A 101 -3.51 -3.51 -9.40
C GLY A 101 -4.36 -3.93 -10.62
N ILE A 102 -5.64 -4.25 -10.41
CA ILE A 102 -6.58 -4.55 -11.51
C ILE A 102 -6.73 -3.33 -12.42
N GLN A 103 -6.90 -2.13 -11.85
CA GLN A 103 -7.07 -0.90 -12.62
C GLN A 103 -5.82 -0.59 -13.46
N GLN A 104 -4.63 -0.74 -12.88
CA GLN A 104 -3.36 -0.60 -13.59
C GLN A 104 -3.22 -1.63 -14.73
N GLY A 105 -3.61 -2.89 -14.50
CA GLY A 105 -3.61 -3.91 -15.53
C GLY A 105 -4.54 -3.60 -16.71
N ILE A 106 -5.74 -3.08 -16.42
CA ILE A 106 -6.69 -2.64 -17.46
C ILE A 106 -6.12 -1.49 -18.27
N GLU A 107 -5.51 -0.50 -17.61
CA GLU A 107 -4.88 0.65 -18.28
C GLU A 107 -3.72 0.22 -19.17
N GLN A 108 -2.82 -0.63 -18.66
CA GLN A 108 -1.71 -1.18 -19.43
C GLN A 108 -2.20 -1.99 -20.64
N GLY A 109 -3.23 -2.82 -20.48
CA GLY A 109 -3.83 -3.58 -21.58
C GLY A 109 -4.43 -2.69 -22.67
N LYS A 110 -5.05 -1.56 -22.31
CA LYS A 110 -5.54 -0.58 -23.27
C LYS A 110 -4.40 0.08 -24.05
N ILE A 111 -3.33 0.46 -23.36
CA ILE A 111 -2.13 1.07 -23.97
C ILE A 111 -1.44 0.09 -24.94
N GLU A 112 -1.29 -1.17 -24.54
CA GLU A 112 -0.74 -2.23 -25.39
C GLU A 112 -1.61 -2.45 -26.63
N THR A 113 -2.94 -2.55 -26.44
CA THR A 113 -3.90 -2.65 -27.55
C THR A 113 -3.77 -1.47 -28.51
N ALA A 114 -3.69 -0.24 -27.99
CA ALA A 114 -3.52 0.95 -28.82
C ALA A 114 -2.23 0.90 -29.66
N ARG A 115 -1.12 0.47 -29.04
CA ARG A 115 0.18 0.32 -29.71
C ARG A 115 0.10 -0.70 -30.85
N ASN A 116 -0.50 -1.87 -30.61
CA ASN A 116 -0.66 -2.91 -31.62
C ASN A 116 -1.55 -2.44 -32.78
N MET A 117 -2.66 -1.76 -32.47
CA MET A 117 -3.55 -1.21 -33.51
C MET A 117 -2.83 -0.17 -34.39
N LEU A 118 -2.04 0.72 -33.80
CA LEU A 118 -1.26 1.71 -34.55
C LEU A 118 -0.18 1.04 -35.42
N SER A 119 0.43 -0.07 -34.95
CA SER A 119 1.37 -0.84 -35.76
C SER A 119 0.73 -1.57 -36.94
N GLU A 120 -0.59 -1.77 -36.91
CA GLU A 120 -1.39 -2.32 -38.01
C GLU A 120 -2.04 -1.21 -38.87
N ASP A 121 -1.48 0.01 -38.84
CA ASP A 121 -1.93 1.17 -39.61
C ASP A 121 -3.39 1.60 -39.33
N ILE A 122 -3.96 1.18 -38.20
CA ILE A 122 -5.29 1.63 -37.77
C ILE A 122 -5.24 3.12 -37.42
N GLN A 123 -6.18 3.88 -37.99
CA GLN A 123 -6.25 5.33 -37.82
C GLN A 123 -6.39 5.74 -36.35
N LEU A 124 -5.63 6.76 -35.94
CA LEU A 124 -5.58 7.26 -34.55
C LEU A 124 -6.97 7.51 -33.95
N GLU A 125 -7.88 8.12 -34.70
CA GLU A 125 -9.26 8.38 -34.22
C GLU A 125 -10.02 7.08 -33.91
N ALA A 126 -9.82 6.02 -34.69
CA ALA A 126 -10.41 4.73 -34.42
C ALA A 126 -9.80 4.08 -33.16
N VAL A 127 -8.48 4.23 -32.97
CA VAL A 127 -7.77 3.75 -31.78
C VAL A 127 -8.28 4.43 -30.50
N LEU A 128 -8.38 5.76 -30.49
CA LEU A 128 -8.91 6.52 -29.34
C LEU A 128 -10.34 6.09 -28.99
N ARG A 129 -11.20 5.92 -30.01
CA ARG A 129 -12.59 5.48 -29.82
C ARG A 129 -12.71 4.05 -29.29
N ILE A 130 -11.89 3.11 -29.78
CA ILE A 130 -11.98 1.68 -29.41
C ILE A 130 -11.40 1.45 -28.01
N THR A 131 -10.25 2.05 -27.71
CA THR A 131 -9.57 1.87 -26.42
C THR A 131 -10.15 2.75 -25.31
N GLY A 132 -10.85 3.83 -25.70
CA GLY A 132 -11.34 4.86 -24.79
C GLY A 132 -10.22 5.70 -24.16
N LEU A 133 -9.02 5.66 -24.75
CA LEU A 133 -7.89 6.47 -24.33
C LEU A 133 -7.96 7.87 -24.92
N SER A 134 -7.41 8.83 -24.20
CA SER A 134 -7.17 10.17 -24.70
C SER A 134 -5.86 10.23 -25.52
N LYS A 135 -5.73 11.25 -26.37
CA LYS A 135 -4.47 11.52 -27.07
C LYS A 135 -3.33 11.81 -26.10
N GLN A 136 -3.62 12.36 -24.92
CA GLN A 136 -2.62 12.62 -23.90
C GLN A 136 -2.14 11.31 -23.27
N ASP A 137 -3.04 10.37 -22.99
CA ASP A 137 -2.70 9.07 -22.40
C ASP A 137 -1.68 8.33 -23.30
N LEU A 138 -1.86 8.38 -24.61
CA LEU A 138 -0.93 7.79 -25.57
C LEU A 138 0.45 8.48 -25.57
N LYS A 139 0.49 9.80 -25.42
CA LYS A 139 1.76 10.55 -25.32
C LYS A 139 2.49 10.25 -24.01
N ASP A 140 1.77 10.23 -22.90
CA ASP A 140 2.33 9.98 -21.57
C ASP A 140 2.98 8.59 -21.50
N HIS A 141 2.47 7.65 -22.29
CA HIS A 141 2.98 6.28 -22.40
C HIS A 141 3.90 6.05 -23.62
N GLY A 142 4.31 7.11 -24.32
CA GLY A 142 5.25 7.05 -25.45
C GLY A 142 4.78 6.19 -26.62
N VAL A 143 3.47 6.11 -26.83
CA VAL A 143 2.87 5.39 -27.96
C VAL A 143 2.89 6.26 -29.24
N ILE A 144 2.77 7.59 -29.08
CA ILE A 144 2.80 8.59 -30.15
C ILE A 144 3.61 9.84 -29.76
#